data_AF-A0A395GWH9-F1
#
_entry.id   AF-A0A395GWH9-F1
#
_cell.length_a   1.000
_cell.length_b   1.000
_cell.length_c   1.000
_cell.angle_alpha   90.00
_cell.angle_beta   90.00
_cell.angle_gamma   90.00
#
_symmetry.space_group_name_H-M   'P 1'
#
loop_
_entity.id
_entity.type
_entity.pdbx_description
1 polymer ?
#
loop_
_entity_poly.entity_id
_entity_poly.type
_entity_poly.pdbx_seq_one_letter_code
_entity_poly.pdbx_strand_id
1 'polypeptide(L)'
;MYVQHEQSQVVNTAWACLALMHARYPFKEAIEKGLKLIMSRQQNNGEWYQEDVEGVFNNTCMIGYPNYKLYFTSWALGRYHHVYLPMLKEMDSS
;
A
#
# COMPACT_ATOMS: atom_id res chain seq x y z
N MET A 1 20.43 2.46 -5.77
CA MET A 1 19.96 1.49 -6.78
C MET A 1 18.74 0.79 -6.20
N TYR A 2 17.66 0.65 -6.96
CA TYR A 2 16.48 -0.14 -6.55
C TYR A 2 16.58 -1.52 -7.20
N VAL A 3 16.31 -2.59 -6.44
CA VAL A 3 16.27 -3.95 -6.96
C VAL A 3 14.81 -4.38 -7.01
N GLN A 4 14.29 -4.54 -8.24
CA GLN A 4 12.90 -4.93 -8.46
C GLN A 4 12.70 -6.40 -8.09
N HIS A 5 11.67 -6.67 -7.29
CA HIS A 5 11.24 -8.01 -6.99
C HIS A 5 10.46 -8.62 -8.17
N GLU A 6 10.53 -9.94 -8.36
CA GLU A 6 9.83 -10.64 -9.46
C GLU A 6 8.31 -10.47 -9.39
N GLN A 7 7.78 -10.37 -8.17
CA GLN A 7 6.36 -10.16 -7.90
C GLN A 7 6.16 -8.91 -7.05
N SER A 8 5.11 -8.13 -7.34
CA SER A 8 4.67 -7.04 -6.46
C SER A 8 4.44 -7.56 -5.04
N GLN A 9 4.76 -6.74 -4.05
CA GLN A 9 4.56 -7.05 -2.63
C GLN A 9 3.44 -6.17 -2.06
N VAL A 10 2.48 -6.71 -1.32
CA VAL A 10 1.31 -6.00 -0.78
C VAL A 10 1.71 -4.91 0.20
N VAL A 11 2.75 -5.15 1.02
CA VAL A 11 3.27 -4.14 1.96
C VAL A 11 3.93 -2.99 1.21
N ASN A 12 4.83 -3.28 0.26
CA ASN A 12 5.47 -2.22 -0.53
C ASN A 12 4.47 -1.46 -1.39
N THR A 13 3.46 -2.15 -1.94
CA THR A 13 2.36 -1.53 -2.70
C THR A 13 1.54 -0.59 -1.81
N ALA A 14 1.23 -1.01 -0.58
CA ALA A 14 0.53 -0.17 0.38
C ALA A 14 1.33 1.07 0.76
N TRP A 15 2.64 0.95 0.98
CA TRP A 15 3.52 2.11 1.23
C TRP A 15 3.55 3.09 0.07
N ALA A 16 3.69 2.60 -1.16
CA ALA A 16 3.67 3.46 -2.35
C ALA A 16 2.33 4.22 -2.48
N CYS A 17 1.21 3.52 -2.27
CA CYS A 17 -0.11 4.15 -2.29
C CYS A 17 -0.26 5.21 -1.18
N LEU A 18 0.15 4.89 0.05
CA LEU A 18 0.13 5.82 1.19
C LEU A 18 0.99 7.06 0.93
N ALA A 19 2.18 6.89 0.34
CA ALA A 19 3.07 7.99 -0.01
C ALA A 19 2.44 8.92 -1.06
N LEU A 20 1.87 8.37 -2.14
CA LEU A 20 1.19 9.16 -3.17
C LEU A 20 -0.04 9.89 -2.63
N MET A 21 -0.84 9.22 -1.79
CA MET A 21 -1.97 9.86 -1.12
C MET A 21 -1.52 10.98 -0.16
N HIS A 22 -0.42 10.78 0.55
CA HIS A 22 0.14 11.80 1.45
C HIS A 22 0.65 13.02 0.67
N ALA A 23 1.25 12.80 -0.49
CA ALA A 23 1.71 13.85 -1.40
C ALA A 23 0.57 14.56 -2.15
N ARG A 24 -0.70 14.21 -1.91
CA ARG A 24 -1.87 14.72 -2.62
C ARG A 24 -1.74 14.60 -4.15
N TYR A 25 -1.21 13.45 -4.59
CA TYR A 25 -1.09 13.17 -6.02
C TYR A 25 -2.45 13.36 -6.70
N PRO A 26 -2.55 14.06 -7.85
CA PRO A 26 -3.86 14.41 -8.41
C PRO A 26 -4.51 13.26 -9.19
N PHE A 27 -3.74 12.28 -9.66
CA PHE A 27 -4.22 11.21 -10.54
C PHE A 27 -4.46 9.92 -9.76
N LYS A 28 -5.72 9.59 -9.51
CA LYS A 28 -6.10 8.42 -8.69
C LYS A 28 -5.83 7.06 -9.34
N GLU A 29 -5.67 7.00 -10.66
CA GLU A 29 -5.65 5.75 -11.44
C GLU A 29 -4.50 4.82 -11.01
N ALA A 30 -3.32 5.39 -10.72
CA ALA A 30 -2.18 4.62 -10.25
C ALA A 30 -2.41 4.02 -8.87
N ILE A 31 -3.03 4.80 -7.97
CA ILE A 31 -3.36 4.37 -6.61
C ILE A 31 -4.46 3.31 -6.67
N GLU A 32 -5.51 3.51 -7.47
CA GLU A 32 -6.59 2.54 -7.66
C GLU A 32 -6.08 1.20 -8.19
N LYS A 33 -5.11 1.20 -9.11
CA LYS A 33 -4.48 -0.04 -9.58
C LYS A 33 -3.73 -0.77 -8.45
N GLY A 34 -2.98 -0.03 -7.63
CA GLY A 34 -2.30 -0.59 -6.46
C GLY A 34 -3.27 -1.17 -5.42
N LEU A 35 -4.35 -0.44 -5.11
CA LEU A 35 -5.37 -0.89 -4.18
C LEU A 35 -6.16 -2.09 -4.70
N LYS A 36 -6.44 -2.16 -6.01
CA LYS A 36 -7.06 -3.34 -6.63
C LYS A 36 -6.18 -4.59 -6.49
N LEU A 37 -4.86 -4.45 -6.64
CA LEU A 37 -3.93 -5.55 -6.39
C LEU A 37 -3.99 -6.00 -4.92
N ILE A 38 -3.99 -5.05 -3.97
CA ILE A 38 -4.13 -5.37 -2.54
C ILE A 38 -5.44 -6.13 -2.29
N MET A 39 -6.57 -5.62 -2.77
CA MET A 39 -7.88 -6.27 -2.59
C MET A 39 -7.94 -7.66 -3.22
N SER A 40 -7.37 -7.86 -4.41
CA SER A 40 -7.38 -9.16 -5.10
C SER A 40 -6.60 -10.26 -4.37
N ARG A 41 -5.71 -9.88 -3.43
CA ARG A 41 -4.89 -10.81 -2.63
C ARG A 41 -5.39 -10.97 -1.20
N GLN A 42 -6.49 -10.30 -0.84
CA GLN A 42 -7.11 -10.46 0.47
C GLN A 42 -7.76 -11.85 0.56
N GLN A 43 -7.51 -12.53 1.67
CA GLN A 43 -8.09 -13.83 1.99
C GLN A 43 -9.52 -13.70 2.51
N ASN A 44 -10.24 -14.82 2.51
CA ASN A 44 -11.62 -14.87 3.02
C ASN A 44 -11.72 -14.51 4.52
N ASN A 45 -10.66 -14.71 5.29
CA ASN A 45 -10.59 -14.32 6.71
C ASN A 45 -10.22 -12.83 6.90
N GLY A 46 -10.05 -12.07 5.81
CA GLY A 46 -9.69 -10.66 5.81
C GLY A 46 -8.19 -10.39 5.88
N GLU A 47 -7.35 -11.41 6.03
CA GLU A 47 -5.89 -11.27 6.10
C GLU A 47 -5.23 -11.28 4.71
N TRP A 48 -3.92 -11.05 4.68
CA TRP A 48 -3.05 -11.27 3.52
C TRP A 48 -2.03 -12.35 3.84
N TYR A 49 -1.59 -13.09 2.82
CA TYR A 49 -0.46 -14.02 2.99
C TYR A 49 0.83 -13.23 3.29
N GLN A 50 1.72 -13.86 4.05
CA GLN A 50 3.06 -13.33 4.22
C GLN A 50 3.79 -13.48 2.89
N GLU A 51 4.29 -12.37 2.36
CA GLU A 51 5.17 -12.35 1.20
C GLU A 51 6.62 -12.14 1.67
N ASP A 52 7.53 -11.74 0.80
CA ASP A 52 8.95 -11.67 1.13
C ASP A 52 9.26 -10.67 2.24
N VAL A 53 10.38 -10.89 2.94
CA VAL A 53 10.71 -10.17 4.17
C VAL A 53 10.82 -8.67 3.92
N GLU A 54 10.02 -7.89 4.65
CA GLU A 54 9.87 -6.46 4.41
C GLU A 54 10.86 -5.60 5.19
N GLY A 55 11.36 -6.12 6.32
CA GLY A 55 12.24 -5.42 7.24
C GLY A 55 13.71 -5.72 7.01
N VAL A 56 14.55 -4.70 7.17
CA VAL A 56 16.01 -4.83 7.17
C VAL A 56 16.60 -4.09 8.38
N PHE A 57 17.49 -4.76 9.10
CA PHE A 57 18.28 -4.21 10.19
C PHE A 57 19.77 -4.29 9.84
N ASN A 58 20.50 -3.20 10.08
CA ASN A 58 21.93 -3.09 9.80
C ASN A 58 22.34 -3.52 8.37
N ASN A 59 21.49 -3.21 7.37
CA ASN A 59 21.64 -3.53 5.94
C ASN A 59 21.67 -5.01 5.54
N THR A 60 21.95 -5.94 6.46
CA THR A 60 22.19 -7.37 6.14
C THR A 60 21.27 -8.33 6.87
N CYS A 61 20.60 -7.89 7.95
CA CYS A 61 19.72 -8.74 8.74
C CYS A 61 18.27 -8.51 8.35
N MET A 62 17.65 -9.47 7.67
CA MET A 62 16.24 -9.41 7.28
C MET A 62 15.35 -9.75 8.49
N ILE A 63 14.34 -8.93 8.76
CA ILE A 63 13.39 -9.11 9.87
C ILE A 63 11.97 -9.13 9.32
N GLY A 64 11.27 -10.24 9.56
CA GLY A 64 9.84 -10.34 9.23
C GLY A 64 9.00 -9.55 10.21
N TYR A 65 8.07 -8.75 9.69
CA TYR A 65 7.05 -8.06 10.50
C TYR A 65 5.66 -8.61 10.16
N PRO A 66 5.21 -9.70 10.82
CA PRO A 66 4.00 -10.43 10.41
C PRO A 66 2.73 -9.58 10.34
N ASN A 67 2.67 -8.49 11.11
CA ASN A 67 1.51 -7.60 11.17
C ASN A 67 1.52 -6.51 10.08
N TYR A 68 2.62 -6.31 9.34
CA TYR A 68 2.70 -5.24 8.33
C TYR A 68 1.70 -5.45 7.19
N LYS A 69 1.55 -6.71 6.76
CA LYS A 69 0.57 -7.13 5.75
C LYS A 69 -0.88 -6.88 6.14
N LEU A 70 -1.18 -6.72 7.44
CA LEU A 70 -2.52 -6.38 7.94
C LEU A 70 -2.65 -4.87 8.13
N TYR A 71 -1.65 -4.28 8.78
CA TYR A 71 -1.68 -2.88 9.18
C TYR A 71 -1.65 -1.94 7.97
N PHE A 72 -0.67 -2.11 7.07
CA PHE A 72 -0.48 -1.17 5.96
C PHE A 72 -1.52 -1.31 4.87
N THR A 73 -1.97 -2.54 4.57
CA THR A 73 -3.02 -2.81 3.58
C THR A 73 -4.35 -2.20 4.03
N SER A 74 -4.75 -2.46 5.29
CA SER A 74 -5.97 -1.88 5.88
C SER A 74 -5.88 -0.36 5.96
N TRP A 75 -4.73 0.18 6.36
CA TRP A 75 -4.52 1.63 6.41
C TRP A 75 -4.60 2.28 5.04
N ALA A 76 -4.00 1.68 4.01
CA ALA A 76 -4.06 2.19 2.65
C ALA A 76 -5.50 2.21 2.11
N LEU A 77 -6.25 1.12 2.28
CA LEU A 77 -7.65 1.03 1.86
C LEU A 77 -8.53 2.06 2.59
N GLY A 78 -8.39 2.15 3.92
CA GLY A 78 -9.14 3.11 4.72
C GLY A 78 -8.81 4.56 4.38
N ARG A 79 -7.52 4.90 4.24
CA ARG A 79 -7.07 6.25 3.90
C ARG A 79 -7.58 6.68 2.52
N TYR A 80 -7.58 5.78 1.55
CA TYR A 80 -8.09 6.07 0.21
C TYR A 80 -9.54 6.52 0.25
N HIS A 81 -10.40 5.75 0.93
CA HIS A 81 -11.82 6.01 1.00
C HIS A 81 -12.16 7.25 1.85
N HIS A 82 -11.53 7.40 3.02
CA HIS A 82 -11.92 8.42 4.00
C HIS A 82 -11.21 9.76 3.85
N VAL A 83 -10.05 9.80 3.18
CA VAL A 83 -9.22 11.01 3.12
C VAL A 83 -8.96 11.42 1.68
N TYR A 84 -8.45 10.51 0.86
CA TYR A 84 -7.96 10.87 -0.47
C TYR A 84 -9.10 11.15 -1.47
N LEU A 85 -10.15 10.31 -1.51
CA LEU A 85 -11.30 10.56 -2.38
C LEU A 85 -12.06 11.86 -2.05
N PRO A 86 -12.36 12.20 -0.78
CA PRO A 86 -12.91 13.51 -0.43
C PRO A 86 -12.00 14.67 -0.85
N MET A 87 -10.70 14.57 -0.59
CA MET A 87 -9.72 15.59 -0.96
C MET A 87 -9.72 15.88 -2.47
N LEU A 88 -9.76 14.85 -3.33
CA LEU A 88 -9.82 15.07 -4.78
C LEU A 88 -11.08 15.82 -5.21
N LYS A 89 -12.24 15.50 -4.61
CA LYS A 89 -13.50 16.21 -4.93
C LYS A 89 -13.43 17.70 -4.57
N GLU A 90 -12.78 18.04 -3.47
CA GLU A 90 -12.56 19.44 -3.06
C GLU A 90 -11.64 20.18 -4.05
N MET A 91 -10.60 19.50 -4.55
CA MET A 91 -9.68 20.05 -5.55
C MET A 91 -10.35 20.26 -6.91
N ASP A 92 -11.23 19.35 -7.34
CA ASP A 92 -11.97 19.48 -8.61
C ASP A 92 -13.05 20.58 -8.55
N SER A 93 -13.44 21.01 -7.35
CA SER A 93 -14.45 22.05 -7.12
C SER A 93 -13.87 23.46 -7.02
N SER A 94 -12.53 23.60 -7.08
CA SER A 94 -11.77 24.85 -6.95
C SER A 94 -11.21 25.29 -8.30
#